data_AF-A0A534YYK8-F1
#
_entry.id   AF-A0A534YYK8-F1
#
_cell.length_a   1.000
_cell.length_b   1.000
_cell.length_c   1.000
_cell.angle_alpha   90.00
_cell.angle_beta   90.00
_cell.angle_gamma   90.00
#
_symmetry.space_group_name_H-M   'P 1'
#
loop_
_entity.id
_entity.type
_entity.pdbx_description
1 polymer ?
#
loop_
_entity_poly.entity_id
_entity_poly.type
_entity_poly.pdbx_seq_one_letter_code
_entity_poly.pdbx_strand_id
1 'polypeptide(L)' 'MDERRIVVVGAGPAGAALAYLLARRGIAVTLLERHTDFAREFRGEALMPSGVDAFVQMGLGAQ' A
#
# COMPACT_ATOMS: atom_id res chain seq x y z
N MET A 1 15.52 23.17 4.60
CA MET A 1 14.34 23.08 3.72
C MET A 1 13.55 21.90 4.22
N ASP A 2 12.35 22.14 4.75
CA ASP A 2 11.55 21.10 5.39
C ASP A 2 11.08 20.11 4.31
N GLU A 3 11.83 19.02 4.16
CA GLU A 3 11.48 17.93 3.27
C GLU A 3 10.15 17.37 3.78
N ARG A 4 9.07 17.58 3.01
CA ARG A 4 7.74 17.12 3.39
C ARG A 4 7.76 15.60 3.47
N ARG A 5 7.96 15.09 4.69
CA ARG A 5 8.03 13.67 5.01
C ARG A 5 6.63 13.12 5.21
N ILE A 6 6.21 12.20 4.35
CA ILE A 6 4.96 11.47 4.55
C ILE A 6 5.24 10.22 5.38
N VAL A 7 4.44 10.00 6.42
CA VAL A 7 4.45 8.75 7.18
C VAL A 7 3.07 8.10 7.06
N VAL A 8 3.05 6.85 6.63
CA VAL A 8 1.85 6.01 6.59
C VAL A 8 1.95 4.99 7.72
N VAL A 9 0.95 4.95 8.59
CA VAL A 9 0.91 4.03 9.74
C VAL A 9 -0.08 2.89 9.44
N GLY A 10 0.44 1.67 9.39
CA GLY A 10 -0.27 0.43 9.08
C GLY A 10 0.00 -0.06 7.65
N ALA A 11 0.64 -1.22 7.52
CA ALA A 11 0.87 -1.93 6.25
C ALA A 11 -0.26 -2.93 5.92
N GLY A 12 -1.51 -2.50 6.16
CA GLY A 12 -2.68 -3.13 5.56
C GLY A 12 -2.79 -2.83 4.05
N PRO A 13 -3.79 -3.39 3.34
CA PRO A 13 -3.97 -3.16 1.90
C PRO A 13 -3.98 -1.68 1.52
N ALA A 14 -4.71 -0.85 2.26
CA ALA A 14 -4.80 0.59 1.98
C ALA A 14 -3.47 1.33 2.20
N GLY A 15 -2.79 1.06 3.33
CA GLY A 15 -1.54 1.74 3.66
C GLY A 15 -0.39 1.35 2.74
N ALA A 16 -0.27 0.06 2.42
CA ALA A 16 0.69 -0.44 1.45
C ALA A 16 0.43 0.15 0.04
N ALA A 17 -0.83 0.18 -0.40
CA ALA A 17 -1.21 0.76 -1.69
C ALA A 17 -0.88 2.26 -1.78
N LEU A 18 -1.20 3.04 -0.74
CA LEU A 18 -0.89 4.47 -0.68
C LEU A 18 0.62 4.72 -0.70
N ALA A 19 1.37 4.03 0.16
CA ALA A 19 2.82 4.16 0.22
C ALA A 19 3.48 3.82 -1.12
N TYR A 20 3.02 2.74 -1.77
CA TYR A 20 3.46 2.37 -3.11
C TYR A 20 3.18 3.47 -4.15
N LEU A 21 1.97 4.03 -4.18
CA LEU A 21 1.61 5.08 -5.13
C LEU A 21 2.39 6.39 -4.90
N LEU A 22 2.66 6.75 -3.64
CA LEU A 22 3.49 7.90 -3.31
C LEU A 22 4.93 7.70 -3.76
N ALA A 23 5.52 6.55 -3.43
CA ALA A 23 6.88 6.20 -3.84
C ALA A 23 7.02 6.16 -5.37
N ARG A 24 6.03 5.60 -6.09
CA ARG A 24 6.00 5.60 -7.56
C ARG A 24 5.97 7.00 -8.18
N ARG A 25 5.47 8.00 -7.47
CA ARG A 25 5.49 9.41 -7.91
C ARG A 25 6.74 10.17 -7.45
N GLY A 26 7.74 9.48 -6.90
CA GLY A 26 8.98 10.09 -6.40
C GLY A 26 8.80 10.85 -5.08
N ILE A 27 7.71 10.61 -4.36
CA ILE A 27 7.46 11.24 -3.05
C ILE A 27 8.04 10.36 -1.95
N ALA A 28 8.94 10.93 -1.14
CA ALA A 28 9.53 10.24 0.00
C ALA A 28 8.46 9.89 1.04
N VAL A 29 8.32 8.60 1.33
CA VAL A 29 7.33 8.06 2.28
C VAL A 29 7.96 7.01 3.17
N THR A 30 7.64 7.06 4.46
CA THR A 30 7.94 6.00 5.44
C THR A 30 6.66 5.23 5.75
N LEU A 31 6.68 3.91 5.60
CA LEU A 31 5.58 3.02 6.00
C LEU A 31 5.95 2.32 7.31
N LEU A 32 5.10 2.44 8.33
CA LEU A 32 5.29 1.82 9.63
C LEU A 32 4.27 0.69 9.84
N GLU A 33 4.73 -0.46 10.30
CA GLU A 33 3.89 -1.61 10.65
C GLU A 33 4.37 -2.22 11.96
N ARG A 34 3.42 -2.60 12.83
CA ARG A 34 3.72 -3.22 14.13
C ARG A 34 4.07 -4.70 13.99
N HIS A 35 3.50 -5.37 13.00
CA HIS A 35 3.73 -6.78 12.73
C HIS A 35 5.07 -6.95 12.00
N THR A 36 5.95 -7.79 12.57
CA THR A 36 7.27 -8.10 12.00
C THR A 36 7.24 -9.22 10.96
N ASP A 37 6.07 -9.84 10.78
CA ASP A 37 5.82 -10.92 9.84
C ASP A 37 4.46 -10.74 9.15
N PHE A 38 4.14 -11.67 8.26
CA PHE A 38 2.87 -11.72 7.54
C PHE A 38 1.91 -12.77 8.11
N ALA A 39 2.13 -13.24 9.35
CA ALA A 39 1.26 -14.21 9.98
C ALA A 39 -0.16 -13.61 10.15
N ARG A 40 -1.18 -14.42 9.82
CA ARG A 40 -2.56 -13.94 9.61
C ARG A 40 -3.38 -14.03 10.89
N GLU A 41 -4.16 -12.98 11.17
CA GLU A 41 -5.31 -13.06 12.08
C GLU A 41 -6.64 -12.78 11.35
N PHE A 42 -6.68 -11.89 10.36
CA PHE A 42 -7.70 -11.85 9.30
C PHE A 42 -7.24 -10.84 8.23
N ARG A 43 -7.37 -11.16 6.94
CA ARG A 43 -7.08 -10.23 5.83
C ARG A 43 -8.17 -10.47 4.80
N GLY A 44 -8.80 -9.42 4.27
CA GLY A 44 -9.88 -9.55 3.29
C GLY A 44 -9.54 -10.59 2.22
N GLU A 45 -10.38 -11.62 2.11
CA GLU A 45 -10.06 -12.85 1.37
C GLU A 45 -10.37 -12.75 -0.12
N ALA A 46 -11.17 -11.76 -0.50
CA ALA A 46 -11.62 -11.54 -1.86
C ALA A 46 -11.41 -10.09 -2.29
N LEU A 47 -11.01 -9.93 -3.56
CA LEU A 47 -11.12 -8.67 -4.27
C LEU A 47 -12.38 -8.72 -5.13
N MET A 48 -13.24 -7.71 -4.96
CA MET A 48 -14.32 -7.45 -5.91
C MET A 48 -13.72 -6.98 -7.25
N PRO A 49 -14.47 -7.02 -8.36
CA PRO A 49 -13.97 -6.57 -9.67
C PRO A 49 -13.33 -5.17 -9.64
N SER A 50 -13.95 -4.21 -8.94
CA SER A 50 -13.38 -2.86 -8.75
C SER A 50 -12.06 -2.85 -7.97
N GLY A 51 -11.86 -3.80 -7.06
CA GLY A 51 -10.60 -4.01 -6.36
C GLY A 51 -9.51 -4.47 -7.32
N VAL A 52 -9.83 -5.42 -8.20
CA VAL A 52 -8.91 -5.89 -9.25
C VAL A 52 -8.53 -4.74 -10.19
N ASP A 53 -9.52 -3.95 -10.63
CA ASP A 53 -9.29 -2.77 -11.48
C ASP A 53 -8.34 -1.76 -10.81
N ALA A 54 -8.46 -1.56 -9.50
CA ALA A 54 -7.53 -0.70 -8.75
C ALA A 54 -6.09 -1.21 -8.81
N PHE A 55 -5.86 -2.52 -8.68
CA PHE A 55 -4.52 -3.10 -8.84
C PHE A 55 -3.98 -2.91 -10.26
N VAL A 56 -4.82 -3.04 -11.29
CA VAL A 56 -4.43 -2.76 -12.69
C VAL A 56 -4.04 -1.30 -12.86
N GLN A 57 -4.82 -0.36 -12.35
CA GLN A 57 -4.51 1.08 -12.37
C GLN A 57 -3.23 1.41 -11.60
N MET A 58 -2.94 0.66 -10.54
CA MET A 58 -1.69 0.73 -9.81
C MET A 58 -0.50 0.11 -10.56
N GLY A 59 -0.71 -0.57 -11.69
CA GLY A 59 0.36 -1.25 -12.44
C GLY A 59 0.78 -2.59 -11.84
N LEU A 60 -0.10 -3.22 -11.06
CA LEU A 60 0.10 -4.50 -10.37
C LEU A 60 -0.82 -5.62 -10.89
N GLY A 61 -1.49 -5.41 -12.03
CA GLY A 61 -2.30 -6.42 -12.70
C GLY A 61 -1.45 -7.51 -13.36
N ALA A 62 -2.01 -8.71 -13.54
CA ALA A 62 -1.44 -9.72 -14.42
C ALA A 62 -1.37 -9.19 -15.85
N GLN A 63 -0.28 -9.51 -16.56
CA GLN A 63 -0.16 -9.21 -18.00
C GLN A 63 -1.13 -10.05 -18.82
#